data_AF-A0AAD8A6I8-F1
#
_entry.id   AF-A0AAD8A6I8-F1
#
_cell.length_a   1.000
_cell.length_b   1.000
_cell.length_c   1.000
_cell.angle_alpha   90.00
_cell.angle_beta   90.00
_cell.angle_gamma   90.00
#
_symmetry.space_group_name_H-M   'P 1'
#
loop_
_entity.id
_entity.type
_entity.pdbx_description
1 polymer ?
#
loop_
_entity_poly.entity_id
_entity_poly.type
_entity_poly.pdbx_seq_one_letter_code
_entity_poly.pdbx_strand_id
1 'polypeptide(L)'
;MCKMTIGPCRILELEHYWPSFFHCDDQEKFPPMCKNDVRELKFNTTGGQCLSPLVPTENTYAFYDGVEGCGVQCENPMLTQDEHRQIHQLVAWGGTVCLLLNLFTVVTFFIDWRSGNKYPALIIFYINCCFLVSCIGWLAQFIPGAREGIVCRKDGTLRMSEP
;
A
#
# COMPACT_ATOMS: atom_id res chain seq x y z
N MET A 1 17.53 30.11 0.14
CA MET A 1 16.36 29.85 1.01
C MET A 1 15.09 29.66 0.19
N CYS A 2 14.63 30.65 -0.58
CA CYS A 2 13.37 30.53 -1.36
C CYS A 2 13.29 29.27 -2.26
N LYS A 3 14.30 28.99 -3.09
CA LYS A 3 14.29 27.77 -3.95
C LYS A 3 14.34 26.44 -3.19
N MET A 4 14.76 26.42 -1.93
CA MET A 4 14.81 25.20 -1.13
C MET A 4 13.43 24.74 -0.67
N THR A 5 12.44 25.65 -0.61
CA THR A 5 11.08 25.32 -0.19
C THR A 5 10.21 24.86 -1.35
N ILE A 6 10.57 25.15 -2.60
CA ILE A 6 9.76 24.80 -3.79
C ILE A 6 9.57 23.28 -3.93
N GLY A 7 10.62 22.50 -3.70
CA GLY A 7 10.53 21.03 -3.74
C GLY A 7 9.58 20.45 -2.69
N PRO A 8 9.89 20.59 -1.38
CA PRO A 8 9.09 19.98 -0.32
C PRO A 8 7.70 20.58 -0.16
N CYS A 9 7.47 21.82 -0.60
CA CYS A 9 6.16 22.49 -0.52
C CYS A 9 5.43 22.51 -1.87
N ARG A 10 5.69 21.55 -2.77
CA ARG A 10 5.08 21.46 -4.10
C ARG A 10 3.56 21.43 -4.09
N ILE A 11 2.92 20.98 -3.00
CA ILE A 11 1.46 21.01 -2.85
C ILE A 11 0.86 22.41 -3.06
N LEU A 12 1.57 23.47 -2.66
CA LEU A 12 1.12 24.85 -2.84
C LEU A 12 1.14 25.31 -4.30
N GLU A 13 2.04 24.73 -5.10
CA GLU A 13 2.10 24.95 -6.55
C GLU A 13 0.99 24.16 -7.27
N LEU A 14 0.77 22.91 -6.87
CA LEU A 14 -0.27 22.03 -7.43
C LEU A 14 -1.68 22.58 -7.23
N GLU A 15 -1.96 23.12 -6.04
CA GLU A 15 -3.27 23.66 -5.69
C GLU A 15 -3.45 25.15 -6.10
N HIS A 16 -2.52 25.71 -6.90
CA HIS A 16 -2.53 27.10 -7.37
C HIS A 16 -2.58 28.17 -6.27
N TYR A 17 -2.17 27.84 -5.04
CA TYR A 17 -2.14 28.78 -3.92
C TYR A 17 -0.83 29.56 -3.80
N TRP A 18 0.16 29.34 -4.69
CA TRP A 18 1.47 30.03 -4.60
C TRP A 18 1.33 31.54 -4.88
N PRO A 19 1.49 32.41 -3.86
CA PRO A 19 1.28 33.84 -4.04
C PRO A 19 2.42 34.49 -4.83
N SER A 20 2.10 35.54 -5.59
CA SER A 20 3.06 36.29 -6.43
C SER A 20 4.28 36.83 -5.68
N PHE A 21 4.16 37.11 -4.38
CA PHE A 21 5.26 37.59 -3.53
C PHE A 21 6.22 36.49 -3.06
N PHE A 22 5.88 35.21 -3.23
CA PHE A 22 6.75 34.06 -2.98
C PHE A 22 7.45 33.53 -4.25
N HIS A 23 7.31 34.21 -5.38
CA HIS A 23 8.07 33.84 -6.59
C HIS A 23 9.54 34.19 -6.39
N CYS A 24 10.38 33.15 -6.36
CA CYS A 24 11.81 33.30 -6.10
C CYS A 24 12.60 33.96 -7.24
N ASP A 25 11.96 34.26 -8.37
CA ASP A 25 12.57 34.90 -9.54
C ASP A 25 12.63 36.43 -9.41
N ASP A 26 11.85 37.00 -8.50
CA ASP A 26 11.84 38.43 -8.21
C ASP A 26 13.12 38.82 -7.45
N GLN A 27 14.07 39.45 -8.16
CA GLN A 27 15.36 39.86 -7.60
C GLN A 27 15.24 41.03 -6.60
N GLU A 28 14.15 41.78 -6.61
CA GLU A 28 13.91 42.84 -5.62
C GLU A 28 13.52 42.22 -4.27
N LYS A 29 12.76 41.12 -4.30
CA LYS A 29 12.30 40.41 -3.08
C LYS A 29 13.29 39.36 -2.58
N PHE A 30 13.92 38.62 -3.49
CA PHE A 30 14.85 37.52 -3.17
C PHE A 30 16.22 37.71 -3.82
N PRO A 31 16.98 38.76 -3.42
CA PRO A 31 18.32 38.99 -3.94
C PRO A 31 19.29 37.84 -3.61
N PRO A 32 20.21 37.50 -4.54
CA PRO A 32 21.21 36.47 -4.29
C PRO A 32 22.27 36.94 -3.28
N MET A 33 22.86 36.00 -2.55
CA MET A 33 24.00 36.22 -1.63
C MET A 33 23.75 37.16 -0.43
N CYS A 34 22.50 37.30 0.02
CA CYS A 34 22.19 38.02 1.27
C CYS A 34 22.39 37.15 2.52
N LYS A 35 22.83 37.76 3.62
CA LYS A 35 22.80 37.12 4.94
C LYS A 35 21.34 36.92 5.34
N ASN A 36 21.00 35.70 5.72
CA ASN A 36 19.66 35.36 6.17
C ASN A 36 19.69 35.14 7.69
N ASP A 37 19.10 36.08 8.43
CA ASP A 37 19.12 36.06 9.90
C ASP A 37 18.26 34.93 10.49
N VAL A 38 17.29 34.39 9.73
CA VAL A 38 16.50 33.23 10.17
C VAL A 38 17.23 31.90 10.01
N ARG A 39 18.42 31.86 9.37
CA ARG A 39 19.23 30.65 9.27
C ARG A 39 19.83 30.22 10.61
N GLU A 40 20.05 31.17 11.51
CA GLU A 40 20.56 30.92 12.86
C GLU A 40 19.44 30.50 13.83
N LEU A 41 18.18 30.74 13.46
CA LEU A 41 17.02 30.28 14.21
C LEU A 41 16.81 28.77 14.00
N LYS A 42 16.74 28.04 15.11
CA LYS A 42 16.36 26.63 15.11
C LYS A 42 14.86 26.51 15.32
N PHE A 43 14.17 26.01 14.32
CA PHE A 43 12.75 25.65 14.44
C PHE A 43 12.67 24.27 15.08
N ASN A 44 12.40 24.22 16.39
CA ASN A 44 12.09 22.97 17.08
C ASN A 44 10.60 22.59 16.88
N THR A 45 10.14 22.66 15.63
CA THR A 45 8.83 22.15 15.24
C THR A 45 8.95 20.63 15.09
N THR A 46 8.89 19.95 16.22
CA THR A 46 8.56 18.52 16.33
C THR A 46 7.11 18.21 15.90
N GLY A 47 6.35 19.21 15.43
CA GLY A 47 4.89 19.21 15.34
C GLY A 47 4.30 19.03 13.95
N GLY A 48 5.07 18.61 12.93
CA GLY A 48 4.47 18.15 11.69
C GLY A 48 3.68 16.86 11.96
N GLN A 49 2.37 16.96 12.12
CA GLN A 49 1.50 15.80 12.28
C GLN A 49 0.85 15.47 10.93
N CYS A 50 0.97 14.22 10.50
CA CYS A 50 0.17 13.74 9.38
C CYS A 50 -1.29 13.68 9.83
N LEU A 51 -2.18 14.29 9.05
CA LEU A 51 -3.61 14.16 9.26
C LEU A 51 -4.07 12.78 8.77
N SER A 52 -4.96 12.14 9.53
CA SER A 52 -5.63 10.93 9.06
C SER A 52 -6.32 11.21 7.70
N PRO A 53 -6.15 10.35 6.67
CA PRO A 53 -5.67 8.97 6.69
C PRO A 53 -4.15 8.75 6.49
N LEU A 54 -3.34 9.81 6.57
CA LEU A 54 -1.89 9.71 6.38
C LEU A 54 -1.16 9.40 7.69
N VAL A 55 -0.08 8.64 7.57
CA VAL A 55 0.84 8.25 8.65
C VAL A 55 2.26 8.76 8.35
N PRO A 56 3.03 9.15 9.38
CA PRO A 56 4.40 9.61 9.17
C PRO A 56 5.28 8.46 8.66
N THR A 57 6.08 8.73 7.65
CA THR A 57 7.04 7.77 7.09
C THR A 57 8.31 8.48 6.65
N GLU A 58 9.44 7.81 6.80
CA GLU A 58 10.73 8.26 6.25
C GLU A 58 11.00 7.68 4.85
N ASN A 59 10.12 6.80 4.37
CA ASN A 59 10.30 6.10 3.12
C ASN A 59 9.76 6.93 1.94
N THR A 60 10.68 7.43 1.11
CA THR A 60 10.36 8.29 -0.04
C THR A 60 9.45 7.62 -1.08
N TYR A 61 9.47 6.28 -1.18
CA TYR A 61 8.58 5.53 -2.08
C TYR A 61 7.15 5.38 -1.55
N ALA A 62 6.92 5.66 -0.27
CA ALA A 62 5.61 5.61 0.37
C ALA A 62 4.97 6.99 0.52
N PHE A 63 5.66 8.06 0.08
CA PHE A 63 5.13 9.42 0.17
C PHE A 63 3.87 9.57 -0.67
N TYR A 64 2.88 10.22 -0.09
CA TYR A 64 1.71 10.64 -0.83
C TYR A 64 2.09 11.81 -1.76
N ASP A 65 1.49 11.87 -2.94
CA ASP A 65 1.85 12.88 -3.92
C ASP A 65 1.60 14.30 -3.38
N GLY A 66 2.65 15.14 -3.44
CA GLY A 66 2.64 16.50 -2.91
C GLY A 66 2.85 16.62 -1.39
N VAL A 67 2.84 15.53 -0.61
CA VAL A 67 3.03 15.57 0.84
C VAL A 67 4.26 14.76 1.24
N GLU A 68 5.40 15.45 1.40
CA GLU A 68 6.63 14.80 1.88
C GLU A 68 6.55 14.43 3.36
N GLY A 69 7.09 13.26 3.71
CA GLY A 69 7.15 12.76 5.10
C GLY A 69 5.88 12.08 5.61
N CYS A 70 4.81 12.04 4.80
CA CYS A 70 3.58 11.33 5.12
C CYS A 70 3.20 10.37 3.99
N GLY A 71 2.71 9.20 4.35
CA GLY A 71 2.22 8.17 3.42
C GLY A 71 0.82 7.71 3.78
N VAL A 72 0.15 7.05 2.85
CA VAL A 72 -1.19 6.49 3.11
C VAL A 72 -1.06 5.33 4.10
N GLN A 73 -1.92 5.29 5.12
CA GLN A 73 -1.99 4.17 6.06
C GLN A 73 -2.24 2.83 5.35
N CYS A 74 -1.83 1.73 5.98
CA CYS A 74 -2.00 0.40 5.38
C CYS A 74 -3.47 0.00 5.16
N GLU A 75 -4.35 0.29 6.10
CA GLU A 75 -5.77 -0.04 5.95
C GLU A 75 -6.42 0.91 4.95
N ASN A 76 -7.16 0.34 3.99
CA ASN A 76 -7.78 1.15 2.95
C ASN A 76 -8.72 2.19 3.57
N PRO A 77 -8.42 3.51 3.45
CA PRO A 77 -9.20 4.55 4.11
C PRO A 77 -10.60 4.73 3.51
N MET A 78 -10.85 4.18 2.32
CA MET A 78 -12.16 4.23 1.66
C MET A 78 -13.16 3.23 2.22
N LEU A 79 -12.69 2.23 2.98
CA LEU A 79 -13.51 1.16 3.53
C LEU A 79 -13.61 1.29 5.04
N THR A 80 -14.82 1.16 5.57
CA THR A 80 -15.06 1.10 7.01
C THR A 80 -14.56 -0.24 7.59
N GLN A 81 -14.35 -0.29 8.90
CA GLN A 81 -13.94 -1.53 9.59
C GLN A 81 -14.96 -2.66 9.42
N ASP A 82 -16.25 -2.33 9.34
CA ASP A 82 -17.31 -3.31 9.12
C ASP A 82 -17.26 -3.89 7.71
N GLU A 83 -17.00 -3.07 6.68
CA GLU A 83 -16.83 -3.52 5.30
C GLU A 83 -15.59 -4.40 5.15
N HIS A 84 -14.48 -4.05 5.81
CA HIS A 84 -13.31 -4.91 5.86
C HIS A 84 -13.65 -6.28 6.47
N ARG A 85 -14.40 -6.30 7.58
CA ARG A 85 -14.83 -7.56 8.20
C ARG A 85 -15.72 -8.39 7.27
N GLN A 86 -16.65 -7.76 6.54
CA GLN A 86 -17.51 -8.44 5.59
C GLN A 86 -16.71 -9.07 4.44
N ILE A 87 -15.76 -8.33 3.86
CA ILE A 87 -14.88 -8.84 2.80
C ILE A 87 -14.04 -10.01 3.34
N HIS A 88 -13.49 -9.89 4.56
CA HIS A 88 -12.76 -10.98 5.20
C HIS A 88 -13.62 -12.23 5.40
N GLN A 89 -14.85 -12.08 5.87
CA GLN A 89 -15.76 -13.20 6.04
C GLN A 89 -16.12 -13.85 4.69
N LEU A 90 -16.32 -13.05 3.64
CA LEU A 90 -16.59 -13.54 2.30
C LEU A 90 -15.42 -14.36 1.75
N VAL A 91 -14.19 -13.84 1.86
CA VAL A 91 -12.99 -14.53 1.40
C VAL A 91 -12.72 -15.79 2.24
N ALA A 92 -12.95 -15.74 3.56
CA ALA A 92 -12.80 -16.91 4.43
C ALA A 92 -13.74 -18.03 4.02
N TRP A 93 -15.05 -17.75 3.88
CA TRP A 93 -16.03 -18.76 3.49
C TRP A 93 -15.83 -19.24 2.06
N GLY A 94 -15.73 -18.32 1.10
CA GLY A 94 -15.53 -18.67 -0.31
C GLY A 94 -14.24 -19.45 -0.54
N GLY A 95 -13.14 -18.99 0.05
CA GLY A 95 -11.84 -19.65 -0.04
C GLY A 95 -11.84 -21.04 0.59
N THR A 96 -12.45 -21.21 1.77
CA THR A 96 -12.51 -22.50 2.47
C THR A 96 -13.37 -23.51 1.70
N VAL A 97 -14.56 -23.11 1.24
CA VAL A 97 -15.42 -24.00 0.45
C VAL A 97 -14.74 -24.40 -0.85
N CYS A 98 -14.12 -23.45 -1.55
CA CYS A 98 -13.37 -23.73 -2.78
C CYS A 98 -12.20 -24.69 -2.52
N LEU A 99 -11.44 -24.48 -1.44
CA LEU A 99 -10.33 -25.35 -1.05
C LEU A 99 -10.82 -26.79 -0.78
N LEU A 100 -11.89 -26.96 0.00
CA LEU A 100 -12.42 -28.28 0.34
C LEU A 100 -12.93 -29.03 -0.89
N LEU A 101 -13.63 -28.35 -1.81
CA LEU A 101 -14.13 -28.96 -3.04
C LEU A 101 -12.99 -29.37 -3.98
N ASN A 102 -12.00 -28.51 -4.19
CA ASN A 102 -10.84 -28.86 -5.01
C ASN A 102 -9.99 -29.97 -4.36
N LEU A 103 -9.86 -29.96 -3.03
CA LEU A 103 -9.14 -31.00 -2.29
C LEU A 103 -9.83 -32.35 -2.44
N PHE A 104 -11.15 -32.37 -2.30
CA PHE A 104 -11.95 -33.57 -2.52
C PHE A 104 -11.76 -34.12 -3.94
N THR A 105 -11.78 -33.27 -4.96
CA THR A 105 -11.51 -33.67 -6.34
C THR A 105 -10.11 -34.27 -6.48
N VAL A 106 -9.07 -33.58 -6.00
CA VAL A 106 -7.68 -34.05 -6.09
C VAL A 106 -7.48 -35.39 -5.37
N VAL A 107 -8.03 -35.55 -4.16
CA VAL A 107 -8.00 -36.82 -3.42
C VAL A 107 -8.71 -37.93 -4.19
N THR A 108 -9.86 -37.65 -4.79
CA THR A 108 -10.60 -38.62 -5.62
C THR A 108 -9.77 -39.10 -6.81
N PHE A 109 -9.09 -38.17 -7.51
CA PHE A 109 -8.17 -38.49 -8.60
C PHE A 109 -6.96 -39.32 -8.13
N PHE A 110 -6.44 -39.08 -6.93
CA PHE A 110 -5.37 -39.90 -6.35
C PHE A 110 -5.82 -41.32 -6.03
N ILE A 111 -7.05 -41.50 -5.54
CA ILE A 111 -7.60 -42.83 -5.25
C ILE A 111 -7.72 -43.65 -6.54
N ASP A 112 -8.22 -43.04 -7.62
CA ASP A 112 -8.34 -43.70 -8.93
C ASP A 112 -7.26 -43.25 -9.94
N TRP A 113 -6.01 -43.16 -9.49
CA TRP A 113 -4.91 -42.65 -10.32
C TRP A 113 -4.70 -43.47 -11.60
N ARG A 114 -4.94 -44.78 -11.55
CA ARG A 114 -4.80 -45.69 -12.70
C ARG A 114 -5.76 -45.35 -13.84
N SER A 115 -6.95 -44.84 -13.52
CA SER A 115 -7.92 -44.35 -14.50
C SER A 115 -7.71 -42.87 -14.80
N GLY A 116 -7.42 -42.06 -13.78
CA GLY A 116 -7.28 -40.61 -13.85
C GLY A 116 -6.05 -40.10 -14.60
N ASN A 117 -4.97 -40.88 -14.70
CA ASN A 117 -3.75 -40.50 -15.43
C ASN A 117 -3.87 -40.59 -16.97
N LYS A 118 -5.10 -40.66 -17.49
CA LYS A 118 -5.39 -40.69 -18.93
C LYS A 118 -5.96 -39.34 -19.37
N TYR A 119 -5.58 -38.93 -20.57
CA TYR A 119 -6.25 -37.82 -21.24
C TYR A 119 -7.72 -38.20 -21.51
N PRO A 120 -8.71 -37.30 -21.28
CA PRO A 120 -8.61 -35.88 -20.89
C PRO A 120 -8.67 -35.62 -19.37
N ALA A 121 -8.93 -36.63 -18.54
CA ALA A 121 -9.16 -36.49 -17.10
C ALA A 121 -7.94 -35.89 -16.35
N LEU A 122 -6.74 -36.18 -16.84
CA LEU A 122 -5.49 -35.62 -16.33
C LEU A 122 -5.44 -34.08 -16.36
N ILE A 123 -6.08 -33.42 -17.32
CA ILE A 123 -6.13 -31.95 -17.38
C ILE A 123 -6.94 -31.40 -16.20
N ILE A 124 -8.08 -32.02 -15.89
CA ILE A 124 -8.96 -31.60 -14.80
C ILE A 124 -8.21 -31.68 -13.47
N PHE A 125 -7.40 -32.72 -13.27
CA PHE A 125 -6.54 -32.85 -12.10
C PHE A 125 -5.60 -31.65 -11.95
N TYR A 126 -4.85 -31.28 -12.99
CA TYR A 126 -3.93 -30.12 -12.92
C TYR A 126 -4.67 -28.80 -12.66
N ILE A 127 -5.84 -28.59 -13.26
CA ILE A 127 -6.66 -27.40 -13.00
C ILE A 127 -7.05 -27.31 -11.51
N ASN A 128 -7.54 -28.42 -10.92
CA ASN A 128 -7.90 -28.45 -9.50
C ASN A 128 -6.68 -28.26 -8.59
N CYS A 129 -5.51 -28.80 -8.96
CA CYS A 129 -4.26 -28.55 -8.24
C CYS A 129 -3.85 -27.07 -8.28
N CYS A 130 -3.98 -26.39 -9.43
CA CYS A 130 -3.73 -24.95 -9.53
C CYS A 130 -4.70 -24.17 -8.62
N PHE A 131 -6.00 -24.50 -8.66
CA PHE A 131 -6.98 -23.85 -7.79
C PHE A 131 -6.70 -24.08 -6.30
N LEU A 132 -6.23 -25.27 -5.89
CA LEU A 132 -5.79 -25.51 -4.52
C LEU A 132 -4.69 -24.54 -4.08
N VAL A 133 -3.64 -24.39 -4.90
CA VAL A 133 -2.53 -23.47 -4.60
C VAL A 133 -3.03 -22.02 -4.51
N SER A 134 -3.91 -21.61 -5.43
CA SER A 134 -4.52 -20.27 -5.41
C SER A 134 -5.38 -20.05 -4.16
N CYS A 135 -6.17 -21.04 -3.74
CA CYS A 135 -6.99 -20.96 -2.52
C CYS A 135 -6.12 -20.84 -1.26
N ILE A 136 -5.00 -21.56 -1.19
CA ILE A 136 -4.03 -21.41 -0.10
C ILE A 136 -3.48 -19.98 -0.07
N GLY A 137 -3.14 -19.40 -1.22
CA GLY A 137 -2.69 -18.01 -1.32
C GLY A 137 -3.71 -16.99 -0.79
N TRP A 138 -4.98 -17.13 -1.18
CA TRP A 138 -6.07 -16.27 -0.69
C TRP A 138 -6.35 -16.44 0.81
N LEU A 139 -6.15 -17.64 1.35
CA LEU A 139 -6.35 -17.94 2.77
C LEU A 139 -5.12 -17.62 3.64
N ALA A 140 -3.95 -17.39 3.05
CA ALA A 140 -2.72 -17.09 3.78
C ALA A 140 -2.85 -15.84 4.68
N GLN A 141 -3.70 -14.88 4.30
CA GLN A 141 -3.95 -13.67 5.09
C GLN A 141 -4.60 -13.94 6.47
N PHE A 142 -5.19 -15.13 6.69
CA PHE A 142 -5.80 -15.49 7.98
C PHE A 142 -4.80 -16.06 8.99
N ILE A 143 -3.55 -16.30 8.59
CA ILE A 143 -2.48 -16.67 9.51
C ILE A 143 -2.17 -15.44 10.40
N PRO A 144 -2.04 -15.60 11.73
CA PRO A 144 -1.77 -14.49 12.63
C PRO A 144 -0.53 -13.67 12.19
N GLY A 145 -0.70 -12.37 11.96
CA GLY A 145 0.36 -11.45 11.54
C GLY A 145 0.74 -11.53 10.05
N ALA A 146 0.18 -12.47 9.29
CA ALA A 146 0.51 -12.61 7.87
C ALA A 146 -0.09 -11.47 7.04
N ARG A 147 -1.32 -11.03 7.34
CA ARG A 147 -1.96 -9.91 6.62
C ARG A 147 -1.12 -8.65 6.69
N GLU A 148 -0.67 -8.28 7.89
CA GLU A 148 0.18 -7.11 8.09
C GLU A 148 1.54 -7.31 7.41
N GLY A 149 2.10 -8.51 7.47
CA GLY A 149 3.35 -8.85 6.80
C GLY A 149 3.28 -8.88 5.27
N ILE A 150 2.09 -9.10 4.68
CA ILE A 150 1.87 -9.16 3.22
C ILE A 150 1.50 -7.78 2.69
N VAL A 151 0.55 -7.07 3.31
CA VAL A 151 -0.06 -5.85 2.77
C VAL A 151 0.62 -4.57 3.30
N CYS A 152 1.12 -4.60 4.53
CA CYS A 152 1.69 -3.42 5.17
C CYS A 152 3.21 -3.41 5.07
N ARG A 153 3.77 -2.20 4.99
CA ARG A 153 5.18 -1.98 5.30
C ARG A 153 5.40 -1.87 6.81
N LYS A 154 6.67 -1.95 7.24
CA LYS A 154 7.05 -1.89 8.66
C LYS A 154 6.74 -0.54 9.32
N ASP A 155 6.68 0.51 8.52
CA ASP A 155 6.31 1.88 8.88
C ASP A 155 4.79 2.12 8.92
N GLY A 156 3.97 1.10 8.66
CA GLY A 156 2.51 1.19 8.73
C GLY A 156 1.86 1.78 7.47
N THR A 157 2.65 2.06 6.42
CA THR A 157 2.16 2.49 5.11
C THR A 157 1.71 1.31 4.25
N LEU A 158 0.79 1.57 3.32
CA LEU A 158 0.36 0.59 2.32
C LEU A 158 1.51 0.27 1.36
N ARG A 159 1.68 -1.03 1.04
CA ARG A 159 2.59 -1.45 -0.03
C ARG A 159 2.03 -1.05 -1.39
N MET A 160 2.75 -0.20 -2.10
CA MET A 160 2.44 0.22 -3.47
C MET A 160 3.57 -0.16 -4.42
N SER A 161 3.19 -0.59 -5.63
CA SER A 161 4.08 -0.91 -6.76
C SER A 161 5.26 -1.83 -6.41
N GLU A 162 4.95 -3.01 -5.90
CA GLU A 162 5.94 -4.07 -5.68
C GLU A 162 6.29 -4.80 -7.00
N PRO A 163 7.56 -5.19 -7.21
CA PRO A 163 7.96 -6.07 -8.31
C PRO A 163 7.48 -7.52 -8.11
#